data_AF-A0A6I2UI84-F1
#
_entry.id   AF-A0A6I2UI84-F1
#
_cell.length_a   1.000
_cell.length_b   1.000
_cell.length_c   1.000
_cell.angle_alpha   90.00
_cell.angle_beta   90.00
_cell.angle_gamma   90.00
#
_symmetry.space_group_name_H-M   'P 1'
#
loop_
_entity.id
_entity.type
_entity.pdbx_description
1 polymer ?
#
loop_
_entity_poly.entity_id
_entity_poly.type
_entity_poly.pdbx_seq_one_letter_code
_entity_poly.pdbx_strand_id
1 'polypeptide(L)'
;MYPASNKNNAVAPQQPQTATLRVNFEKAVNNDLVKAKFREVLGKNADAFVGSLLSLVKNNELLLKAAPNTVIAAAMQAATLKLPINQNLGLAYIVPYWNSKAKENQAQFQMG
;
A
#
# COMPACT_ATOMS: atom_id res chain seq x y z
N MET A 1 -38.66 16.13 37.13
CA MET A 1 -37.58 15.13 37.14
C MET A 1 -37.24 14.75 35.70
N TYR A 2 -36.02 15.06 35.26
CA TYR A 2 -35.31 14.45 34.11
C TYR A 2 -33.90 14.13 34.64
N PRO A 3 -33.24 13.05 34.17
CA PRO A 3 -32.66 12.99 32.81
C PRO A 3 -33.13 11.77 32.00
N ALA A 4 -33.38 11.91 30.70
CA ALA A 4 -32.45 11.58 29.57
C ALA A 4 -32.30 10.05 29.37
N SER A 5 -32.39 9.45 28.17
CA SER A 5 -31.88 9.87 26.86
C SER A 5 -32.55 9.07 25.73
N ASN A 6 -32.73 9.72 24.59
CA ASN A 6 -33.14 9.12 23.32
C ASN A 6 -32.19 7.98 22.88
N LYS A 7 -32.75 6.80 22.56
CA LYS A 7 -32.06 5.69 21.87
C LYS A 7 -31.95 5.90 20.36
N ASN A 8 -31.63 7.11 19.92
CA ASN A 8 -31.40 7.43 18.52
C ASN A 8 -29.91 7.67 18.29
N ASN A 9 -29.20 6.63 17.85
CA ASN A 9 -28.26 6.67 16.74
C ASN A 9 -27.61 5.29 16.57
N ALA A 10 -28.34 4.41 15.90
CA ALA A 10 -27.71 3.34 15.12
C ALA A 10 -26.98 3.98 13.93
N VAL A 11 -25.85 3.37 13.57
CA VAL A 11 -24.88 3.72 12.50
C VAL A 11 -23.93 4.89 12.81
N ALA A 12 -22.84 4.56 13.50
CA ALA A 12 -21.61 5.34 13.42
C ALA A 12 -21.12 5.36 11.96
N PRO A 13 -20.59 6.48 11.44
CA PRO A 13 -19.91 6.48 10.16
C PRO A 13 -18.66 5.59 10.26
N GLN A 14 -18.68 4.44 9.61
CA GLN A 14 -17.53 3.54 9.52
C GLN A 14 -16.46 4.16 8.59
N GLN A 15 -15.53 4.97 9.12
CA GLN A 15 -14.25 5.29 8.47
C GLN A 15 -13.29 6.02 9.45
N PRO A 16 -12.38 5.28 10.12
CA PRO A 16 -11.06 5.85 10.41
C PRO A 16 -9.86 4.93 10.06
N GLN A 17 -10.06 3.63 9.85
CA GLN A 17 -8.93 2.67 9.77
C GLN A 17 -8.12 2.79 8.47
N THR A 18 -8.76 3.02 7.33
CA THR A 18 -8.10 3.14 6.02
C THR A 18 -7.26 4.41 5.90
N ALA A 19 -7.66 5.51 6.55
CA ALA A 19 -6.88 6.74 6.55
C ALA A 19 -5.54 6.57 7.31
N THR A 20 -5.57 5.91 8.47
CA THR A 20 -4.34 5.63 9.24
C THR A 20 -3.40 4.68 8.51
N LEU A 21 -3.92 3.65 7.84
CA LEU A 21 -3.12 2.73 7.03
C LEU A 21 -2.44 3.45 5.86
N ARG A 22 -3.12 4.42 5.22
CA ARG A 22 -2.52 5.27 4.17
C ARG A 22 -1.35 6.08 4.71
N VAL A 23 -1.55 6.78 5.83
CA VAL A 23 -0.49 7.58 6.45
C VAL A 23 0.70 6.71 6.88
N ASN A 24 0.43 5.51 7.40
CA ASN A 24 1.50 4.59 7.80
C ASN A 24 2.26 4.03 6.59
N PHE A 25 1.55 3.71 5.50
CA PHE A 25 2.17 3.27 4.25
C PHE A 25 3.00 4.40 3.62
N GLU A 26 2.45 5.60 3.57
CA GLU A 26 3.15 6.80 3.11
C GLU A 26 4.43 7.03 3.92
N LYS A 27 4.39 6.91 5.25
CA LYS A 27 5.58 7.00 6.10
C LYS A 27 6.58 5.88 5.84
N ALA A 28 6.10 4.65 5.63
CA ALA A 28 6.96 3.49 5.35
C ALA A 28 7.71 3.65 4.02
N VAL A 29 7.02 4.08 2.96
CA VAL A 29 7.63 4.32 1.65
C VAL A 29 8.48 5.59 1.63
N ASN A 30 8.06 6.63 2.36
CA ASN A 30 8.83 7.87 2.49
C ASN A 30 10.06 7.74 3.39
N ASN A 31 10.25 6.62 4.07
CA ASN A 31 11.41 6.34 4.88
C ASN A 31 12.69 6.46 4.03
N ASP A 32 13.71 7.15 4.56
CA ASP A 32 14.99 7.37 3.88
C ASP A 32 15.64 6.08 3.41
N LEU A 33 15.54 4.99 4.19
CA LEU A 33 16.09 3.69 3.81
C LEU A 33 15.41 3.13 2.57
N VAL A 34 14.07 3.20 2.52
CA VAL A 34 13.28 2.67 1.40
C VAL A 34 13.52 3.50 0.14
N LYS A 35 13.53 4.83 0.27
CA LYS A 35 13.89 5.74 -0.82
C LYS A 35 15.31 5.51 -1.31
N ALA A 36 16.27 5.31 -0.41
CA ALA A 36 17.66 5.01 -0.78
C ALA A 36 17.74 3.71 -1.58
N LYS A 37 17.03 2.66 -1.17
CA LYS A 37 16.98 1.38 -1.90
C LYS A 37 16.36 1.53 -3.29
N PHE A 38 15.24 2.25 -3.41
CA PHE A 38 14.67 2.52 -4.73
C PHE A 38 15.60 3.35 -5.60
N ARG A 39 16.31 4.33 -5.03
CA ARG A 39 17.26 5.17 -5.76
C ARG A 39 18.53 4.43 -6.17
N GLU A 40 19.00 3.48 -5.36
CA GLU A 40 20.14 2.61 -5.68
C GLU A 40 19.84 1.76 -6.93
N VAL A 41 18.60 1.27 -7.02
CA VAL A 41 18.17 0.36 -8.09
C VAL A 41 17.68 1.09 -9.35
N LEU A 42 16.88 2.14 -9.19
CA LEU A 42 16.21 2.87 -10.29
C LEU A 42 16.88 4.19 -10.64
N GLY A 43 17.83 4.67 -9.83
CA GLY A 43 18.47 5.98 -10.00
C GLY A 43 17.44 7.11 -10.02
N LYS A 44 17.46 7.89 -11.10
CA LYS A 44 16.55 9.02 -11.34
C LYS A 44 15.07 8.65 -11.46
N ASN A 45 14.74 7.38 -11.72
CA ASN A 45 13.36 6.93 -11.91
C ASN A 45 12.68 6.53 -10.59
N ALA A 46 13.40 6.55 -9.45
CA ALA A 46 12.86 6.14 -8.16
C ALA A 46 11.65 6.97 -7.73
N ASP A 47 11.67 8.29 -7.93
CA ASP A 47 10.56 9.17 -7.51
C ASP A 47 9.27 8.88 -8.31
N ALA A 48 9.39 8.70 -9.63
CA ALA A 48 8.27 8.33 -10.50
C ALA A 48 7.70 6.95 -10.14
N PHE A 49 8.57 6.01 -9.78
CA PHE A 49 8.21 4.67 -9.36
C PHE A 49 7.47 4.68 -8.01
N VAL A 50 7.98 5.43 -7.02
CA VAL A 50 7.32 5.61 -5.72
C VAL A 50 5.95 6.28 -5.87
N GLY A 51 5.83 7.28 -6.73
CA GLY A 51 4.54 7.90 -7.05
C GLY A 51 3.53 6.89 -7.64
N SER A 52 4.00 6.03 -8.56
CA SER A 52 3.17 4.99 -9.16
C SER A 52 2.74 3.93 -8.13
N LEU A 53 3.66 3.52 -7.26
CA LEU A 53 3.38 2.60 -6.14
C LEU A 53 2.33 3.17 -5.19
N LEU A 54 2.49 4.43 -4.79
CA LEU A 54 1.59 5.08 -3.86
C LEU A 54 0.19 5.22 -4.46
N SER A 55 0.09 5.57 -5.75
CA SER A 55 -1.19 5.60 -6.47
C SER A 55 -1.84 4.20 -6.53
N LEU A 56 -1.05 3.16 -6.82
CA LEU A 56 -1.53 1.78 -6.89
C LEU A 56 -2.08 1.29 -5.54
N VAL A 57 -1.40 1.56 -4.43
CA VAL A 57 -1.87 1.20 -3.08
C VAL A 57 -3.07 2.06 -2.66
N LYS A 58 -3.09 3.34 -3.03
CA LYS A 58 -4.22 4.23 -2.77
C LYS A 58 -5.49 3.75 -3.47
N ASN A 59 -5.37 3.21 -4.69
CA ASN A 59 -6.46 2.70 -5.51
C ASN A 59 -6.86 1.25 -5.17
N ASN A 60 -6.11 0.55 -4.31
CA ASN A 60 -6.38 -0.84 -3.96
C ASN A 60 -6.41 -1.01 -2.43
N GLU A 61 -7.62 -1.07 -1.88
CA GLU A 61 -7.83 -1.21 -0.43
C GLU A 61 -7.26 -2.52 0.14
N LEU A 62 -7.16 -3.58 -0.66
CA LEU A 62 -6.56 -4.85 -0.22
C LEU A 62 -5.04 -4.71 -0.08
N LEU A 63 -4.39 -3.97 -0.97
CA LEU A 63 -2.96 -3.64 -0.82
C LEU A 63 -2.71 -2.72 0.37
N LEU A 64 -3.64 -1.81 0.64
CA LEU A 64 -3.56 -0.94 1.81
C LEU A 64 -3.68 -1.72 3.14
N LYS A 65 -4.46 -2.81 3.14
CA LYS A 65 -4.57 -3.75 4.26
C LYS A 65 -3.42 -4.76 4.32
N ALA A 66 -2.62 -4.86 3.26
CA ALA A 66 -1.48 -5.76 3.23
C ALA A 66 -0.30 -5.22 4.04
N ALA A 67 0.54 -6.12 4.53
CA ALA A 67 1.73 -5.74 5.28
C ALA A 67 2.65 -4.83 4.40
N PRO A 68 2.94 -3.59 4.82
CA PRO A 68 3.65 -2.60 3.99
C PRO A 68 5.04 -3.10 3.56
N ASN A 69 5.72 -3.87 4.41
CA ASN A 69 7.01 -4.48 4.10
C ASN A 69 6.95 -5.41 2.88
N THR A 70 5.87 -6.18 2.73
CA THR A 70 5.69 -7.09 1.59
C THR A 70 5.41 -6.34 0.30
N VAL A 71 4.65 -5.24 0.38
CA VAL A 71 4.39 -4.34 -0.75
C VAL A 71 5.69 -3.68 -1.23
N ILE A 72 6.51 -3.18 -0.30
CA ILE A 72 7.81 -2.57 -0.61
C ILE A 72 8.75 -3.62 -1.22
N ALA A 73 8.80 -4.84 -0.68
CA ALA A 73 9.62 -5.92 -1.22
C ALA A 73 9.20 -6.31 -2.65
N ALA A 74 7.89 -6.43 -2.92
CA ALA A 74 7.37 -6.68 -4.26
C ALA A 74 7.73 -5.53 -5.22
N ALA A 75 7.58 -4.29 -4.77
CA ALA A 75 7.97 -3.12 -5.54
C ALA A 75 9.49 -3.10 -5.81
N MET A 76 10.32 -3.50 -4.86
CA MET A 76 11.77 -3.63 -5.05
C MET A 76 12.15 -4.69 -6.09
N GLN A 77 11.40 -5.79 -6.20
CA GLN A 77 11.62 -6.77 -7.26
C GLN A 77 11.34 -6.16 -8.63
N ALA A 78 10.20 -5.46 -8.79
CA ALA A 78 9.91 -4.73 -10.03
C ALA A 78 10.98 -3.68 -10.34
N ALA A 79 11.43 -2.96 -9.31
CA ALA A 79 12.48 -1.95 -9.44
C ALA A 79 13.80 -2.56 -9.95
N THR A 80 14.20 -3.71 -9.41
CA THR A 80 15.42 -4.44 -9.81
C THR A 80 15.38 -4.83 -11.28
N LEU A 81 14.20 -5.19 -11.77
CA LEU A 81 13.97 -5.52 -13.17
C LEU A 81 13.80 -4.27 -14.06
N LYS A 82 13.91 -3.06 -13.49
CA LYS A 82 13.63 -1.77 -14.14
C LYS A 82 12.24 -1.70 -14.77
N LEU A 83 11.29 -2.46 -14.23
CA LEU A 83 9.92 -2.50 -14.71
C LEU A 83 9.10 -1.42 -14.02
N PRO A 84 8.41 -0.54 -14.77
CA PRO A 84 7.49 0.41 -14.18
C PRO A 84 6.24 -0.34 -13.67
N ILE A 85 5.94 -0.18 -12.38
CA ILE A 85 4.68 -0.62 -11.76
C ILE A 85 3.57 0.39 -12.06
N ASN A 86 3.26 0.55 -13.34
CA ASN A 86 2.14 1.33 -13.80
C ASN A 86 1.04 0.37 -14.27
N GLN A 87 -0.14 0.43 -13.65
CA GLN A 87 -1.28 -0.41 -14.02
C GLN A 87 -1.70 -0.22 -15.49
N ASN A 88 -1.41 0.94 -16.09
CA ASN A 88 -1.72 1.20 -17.50
C ASN A 88 -0.71 0.59 -18.48
N LEU A 89 0.52 0.33 -18.02
CA LEU A 89 1.57 -0.25 -18.86
C LEU A 89 1.56 -1.78 -18.83
N GLY A 90 1.00 -2.37 -17.76
CA GLY A 90 0.75 -3.80 -17.66
C GLY A 90 1.99 -4.70 -17.58
N LEU A 91 3.18 -4.15 -17.37
CA LEU A 91 4.45 -4.90 -17.35
C LEU A 91 4.77 -5.54 -15.99
N ALA A 92 4.25 -4.94 -14.91
CA ALA A 92 4.56 -5.33 -13.55
C ALA A 92 3.37 -5.05 -12.63
N TYR A 93 2.99 -6.05 -11.84
CA TYR A 93 1.87 -5.98 -10.91
C TYR A 93 2.32 -6.25 -9.48
N ILE A 94 1.65 -5.59 -8.54
CA ILE A 94 1.74 -5.92 -7.12
C ILE A 94 0.34 -6.37 -6.72
N VAL A 95 0.21 -7.65 -6.43
CA VAL A 95 -1.09 -8.29 -6.19
C VAL A 95 -1.22 -8.62 -4.71
N PRO A 96 -2.28 -8.13 -4.03
CA PRO A 96 -2.57 -8.53 -2.67
C PRO A 96 -3.10 -9.96 -2.66
N TYR A 97 -2.65 -10.75 -1.68
CA TYR A 97 -3.15 -12.09 -1.44
C TYR A 97 -3.27 -12.35 0.06
N TRP A 98 -4.17 -13.25 0.41
CA TRP A 98 -4.29 -13.72 1.78
C TRP A 98 -3.26 -14.83 2.03
N ASN A 99 -2.32 -14.60 2.95
CA ASN A 99 -1.41 -15.64 3.40
C ASN A 99 -2.04 -16.41 4.57
N SER A 100 -2.62 -17.58 4.30
CA SER A 100 -3.22 -18.43 5.34
C SER A 100 -2.23 -18.92 6.40
N LYS A 101 -0.93 -19.01 6.08
CA LYS A 101 0.11 -19.43 7.04
C LYS A 101 0.45 -18.30 8.02
N ALA A 102 0.58 -17.08 7.52
CA ALA A 102 0.86 -15.89 8.34
C ALA A 102 -0.43 -15.25 8.91
N LYS A 103 -1.61 -15.69 8.45
CA LYS A 103 -2.93 -15.14 8.78
C LYS A 103 -3.02 -13.62 8.58
N GLU A 104 -2.40 -13.13 7.51
CA GLU A 104 -2.37 -11.71 7.16
C GLU A 104 -2.48 -11.50 5.65
N ASN A 105 -2.89 -10.29 5.25
CA ASN A 105 -2.80 -9.87 3.86
C ASN A 105 -1.36 -9.50 3.53
N GLN A 106 -0.83 -10.07 2.45
CA GLN A 106 0.50 -9.78 1.94
C GLN A 106 0.40 -9.35 0.48
N ALA A 107 1.48 -8.78 -0.05
CA ALA A 107 1.58 -8.41 -1.45
C ALA A 107 2.71 -9.17 -2.12
N GLN A 108 2.46 -9.62 -3.35
CA GLN A 108 3.45 -10.32 -4.17
C GLN A 108 3.63 -9.59 -5.50
N PHE A 109 4.86 -9.58 -5.99
CA PHE A 109 5.17 -9.14 -7.33
C PHE A 109 4.75 -10.19 -8.36
N GLN A 110 4.14 -9.75 -9.45
CA GLN A 110 3.86 -10.58 -10.62
C GLN A 110 4.33 -9.85 -11.89
N MET A 111 4.94 -10.61 -12.81
CA MET A 111 5.24 -10.11 -14.15
C MET A 111 3.98 -10.18 -15.01
N GLY A 112 3.77 -9.16 -15.84
CA GLY A 112 2.67 -9.09 -16.80
C GLY A 112 3.03 -9.60 -18.18
#